data_AF-A0A532CY93-F1
#
_entry.id   AF-A0A532CY93-F1
#
_cell.length_a   1.000
_cell.length_b   1.000
_cell.length_c   1.000
_cell.angle_alpha   90.00
_cell.angle_beta   90.00
_cell.angle_gamma   90.00
#
_symmetry.space_group_name_H-M   'P 1'
#
loop_
_entity.id
_entity.type
_entity.pdbx_description
1 polymer ?
#
loop_
_entity_poly.entity_id
_entity_poly.type
_entity_poly.pdbx_seq_one_letter_code
_entity_poly.pdbx_strand_id
1 'polypeptide(L)'
;MDVTRRLVFVLLATFTLTPAYGQNVLFLTIDDYPRYGIKLKPAQREELRRVAKGITGALVTGADVSVSVIGHADFDAKGRDFEIDVSRKRALGAQAALEDLVKEESANVGLPVSRLQSVHYSSVGLGTAHSQFSTPATENERMANRRVDFTFLVAPPLPVASETSFARCVKALMGGAPPGPVRRMTCACNKFLQQSPHVQDSHYDFRARQQLPALANLSPHDLAIAVSSMVHHMRQDIRGSDEGSRSELEFSNSLRSLDDTVGRNINDFASQMNAGAATSVFDRLVLADIQGRMSDPNHVYSCYAGYSRRNHDQ
;
A
#
# COMPACT_ATOMS: atom_id res chain seq x y z
N MET A 1 27.34 -29.81 -24.78
CA MET A 1 25.97 -29.27 -24.69
C MET A 1 25.38 -29.81 -23.41
N ASP A 2 25.54 -29.06 -22.32
CA ASP A 2 25.22 -29.52 -20.97
C ASP A 2 23.94 -28.84 -20.51
N VAL A 3 22.88 -29.62 -20.33
CA VAL A 3 21.56 -29.16 -19.88
C VAL A 3 21.53 -29.30 -18.37
N THR A 4 21.99 -28.26 -17.66
CA THR A 4 21.89 -28.18 -16.21
C THR A 4 20.43 -28.08 -15.78
N ARG A 5 19.93 -29.18 -15.20
CA ARG A 5 18.65 -29.30 -14.48
C ARG A 5 18.51 -28.16 -13.46
N ARG A 6 17.57 -27.25 -13.69
CA ARG A 6 17.03 -26.38 -12.63
C ARG A 6 16.05 -27.20 -11.81
N LEU A 7 16.34 -27.39 -10.53
CA LEU A 7 15.38 -27.88 -9.55
C LEU A 7 14.24 -26.86 -9.47
N VAL A 8 13.05 -27.26 -9.89
CA VAL A 8 11.80 -26.54 -9.62
C VAL A 8 11.28 -27.09 -8.30
N PHE A 9 11.35 -26.30 -7.22
CA PHE A 9 10.59 -26.57 -6.01
C PHE A 9 9.13 -26.19 -6.29
N VAL A 10 8.32 -27.16 -6.70
CA VAL A 10 6.86 -27.03 -6.74
C VAL A 10 6.36 -27.26 -5.32
N LEU A 11 6.18 -26.19 -4.55
CA LEU A 11 5.35 -26.26 -3.36
C LEU A 11 3.89 -26.30 -3.83
N LEU A 12 3.28 -27.49 -3.85
CA LEU A 12 1.82 -27.59 -3.93
C LEU A 12 1.24 -26.97 -2.66
N ALA A 13 0.82 -25.71 -2.74
CA ALA A 13 -0.01 -25.11 -1.70
C ALA A 13 -1.41 -25.74 -1.80
N THR A 14 -1.63 -26.83 -1.07
CA THR A 14 -2.97 -27.31 -0.77
C THR A 14 -3.68 -26.25 0.08
N PHE A 15 -4.70 -25.62 -0.49
CA PHE A 15 -5.62 -24.74 0.23
C PHE A 15 -6.44 -25.57 1.23
N THR A 16 -5.90 -25.81 2.41
CA THR A 16 -6.70 -26.26 3.55
C THR A 16 -7.22 -25.02 4.25
N LEU A 17 -8.47 -24.65 3.97
CA LEU A 17 -9.22 -23.67 4.74
C LEU A 17 -9.56 -24.28 6.11
N THR A 18 -8.60 -24.32 7.02
CA THR A 18 -8.89 -24.54 8.44
C THR A 18 -9.36 -23.22 9.06
N PRO A 19 -10.55 -23.18 9.70
CA PRO A 19 -11.04 -22.00 10.40
C PRO A 19 -10.35 -21.91 11.76
N ALA A 20 -9.05 -21.63 11.76
CA ALA A 20 -8.38 -21.04 12.91
C ALA A 20 -8.29 -19.54 12.63
N TYR A 21 -8.53 -18.71 13.63
CA TYR A 21 -8.34 -17.25 13.61
C TYR A 21 -6.85 -16.88 13.46
N GLY A 22 -6.18 -17.41 12.43
CA GLY A 22 -4.86 -17.02 11.96
C GLY A 22 -5.05 -16.17 10.73
N GLN A 23 -4.49 -14.97 10.74
CA GLN A 23 -4.32 -14.19 9.51
C GLN A 23 -3.59 -15.08 8.50
N ASN A 24 -4.28 -15.45 7.41
CA ASN A 24 -3.65 -16.20 6.32
C ASN A 24 -2.74 -15.23 5.58
N VAL A 25 -1.46 -15.23 5.94
CA VAL A 25 -0.45 -14.44 5.27
C VAL A 25 0.17 -15.27 4.16
N LEU A 26 -0.01 -14.84 2.92
CA LEU A 26 0.58 -15.48 1.74
C LEU A 26 1.76 -14.63 1.24
N PHE A 27 2.79 -15.29 0.72
CA PHE A 27 3.97 -14.66 0.16
C PHE A 27 4.20 -15.13 -1.26
N LEU A 28 4.54 -14.19 -2.14
CA LEU A 28 4.97 -14.48 -3.50
C LEU A 28 6.14 -13.57 -3.84
N THR A 29 7.25 -14.16 -4.28
CA THR A 29 8.36 -13.42 -4.87
C THR A 29 8.34 -13.63 -6.37
N ILE A 30 8.31 -12.53 -7.13
CA ILE A 30 8.55 -12.55 -8.57
C ILE A 30 9.93 -11.94 -8.82
N ASP A 31 10.88 -12.76 -9.27
CA ASP A 31 12.26 -12.34 -9.55
C ASP A 31 12.53 -12.24 -11.05
N ASP A 32 13.80 -12.28 -11.47
CA ASP A 32 14.20 -12.36 -12.89
C ASP A 32 13.72 -11.16 -13.74
N TYR A 33 13.68 -9.97 -13.14
CA TYR A 33 13.48 -8.75 -13.89
C TYR A 33 14.76 -8.36 -14.64
N PRO A 34 14.65 -7.96 -15.92
CA PRO A 34 15.77 -7.40 -16.66
C PRO A 34 16.35 -6.15 -15.97
N ARG A 35 17.57 -5.76 -16.34
CA ARG A 35 18.17 -4.50 -15.87
C ARG A 35 17.24 -3.34 -16.21
N TYR A 36 16.81 -2.60 -15.19
CA TYR A 36 15.82 -1.51 -15.28
C TYR A 36 14.43 -1.92 -15.78
N GLY A 37 14.17 -3.21 -15.98
CA GLY A 37 12.88 -3.73 -16.40
C GLY A 37 11.84 -3.60 -15.29
N ILE A 38 10.64 -3.15 -15.66
CA ILE A 38 9.50 -2.94 -14.76
C ILE A 38 8.27 -3.78 -15.13
N LYS A 39 8.32 -4.49 -16.26
CA LYS A 39 7.19 -5.29 -16.77
C LYS A 39 7.38 -6.75 -16.41
N LEU A 40 6.28 -7.39 -16.01
CA LEU A 40 6.21 -8.84 -15.82
C LEU A 40 6.31 -9.58 -17.16
N LYS A 41 7.05 -10.69 -17.18
CA LYS A 41 7.04 -11.66 -18.28
C LYS A 41 5.71 -12.44 -18.28
N PRO A 42 5.29 -13.05 -19.40
CA PRO A 42 4.04 -13.83 -19.46
C PRO A 42 3.96 -14.92 -18.39
N ALA A 43 5.04 -15.67 -18.16
CA ALA A 43 5.07 -16.71 -17.13
C ALA A 43 4.87 -16.16 -15.70
N GLN A 44 5.46 -15.00 -15.41
CA GLN A 44 5.31 -14.31 -14.12
C GLN A 44 3.89 -13.77 -13.95
N ARG A 45 3.26 -13.30 -15.03
CA ARG A 45 1.86 -12.87 -15.02
C ARG A 45 0.91 -14.03 -14.71
N GLU A 46 1.18 -15.22 -15.23
CA GLU A 46 0.39 -16.43 -14.92
C GLU A 46 0.59 -16.92 -13.48
N GLU A 47 1.79 -16.72 -12.92
CA GLU A 47 2.01 -16.93 -11.48
C GLU A 47 1.19 -15.96 -10.63
N LEU A 48 1.21 -14.68 -10.99
CA LEU A 48 0.42 -13.64 -10.32
C LEU A 48 -1.10 -13.88 -10.48
N ARG A 49 -1.55 -14.47 -11.60
CA ARG A 49 -2.95 -14.83 -11.85
C ARG A 49 -3.46 -15.87 -10.85
N ARG A 50 -2.63 -16.82 -10.42
CA ARG A 50 -3.02 -17.77 -9.36
C ARG A 50 -3.33 -17.05 -8.06
N VAL A 51 -2.56 -16.02 -7.73
CA VAL A 51 -2.84 -15.20 -6.55
C VAL A 51 -4.09 -14.34 -6.75
N ALA A 52 -4.28 -13.74 -7.93
CA ALA A 52 -5.50 -13.00 -8.26
C ALA A 52 -6.78 -13.84 -8.07
N LYS A 53 -6.74 -15.13 -8.42
CA LYS A 53 -7.82 -16.08 -8.13
C LYS A 53 -8.05 -16.28 -6.62
N GLY A 54 -6.97 -16.40 -5.84
CA GLY A 54 -7.04 -16.49 -4.38
C GLY A 54 -7.68 -15.24 -3.75
N ILE A 55 -7.27 -14.04 -4.18
CA ILE A 55 -7.87 -12.76 -3.77
C ILE A 55 -9.35 -12.74 -4.14
N THR A 56 -9.69 -13.08 -5.39
CA THR A 56 -11.08 -13.11 -5.85
C THR A 56 -11.92 -14.08 -5.02
N GLY A 57 -11.40 -15.26 -4.69
CA GLY A 57 -12.06 -16.21 -3.80
C GLY A 57 -12.33 -15.64 -2.41
N ALA A 58 -11.36 -14.94 -1.82
CA ALA A 58 -11.53 -14.25 -0.54
C ALA A 58 -12.63 -13.17 -0.63
N LEU A 59 -12.63 -12.36 -1.70
CA LEU A 59 -13.65 -11.34 -1.91
C LEU A 59 -15.06 -11.92 -2.06
N VAL A 60 -15.19 -13.08 -2.72
CA VAL A 60 -16.47 -13.82 -2.84
C VAL A 60 -16.99 -14.24 -1.46
N THR A 61 -16.10 -14.60 -0.53
CA THR A 61 -16.48 -14.89 0.87
C THR A 61 -16.72 -13.65 1.72
N GLY A 62 -16.65 -12.45 1.12
CA GLY A 62 -16.84 -11.17 1.79
C GLY A 62 -15.60 -10.64 2.51
N ALA A 63 -14.46 -11.34 2.46
CA ALA A 63 -13.25 -10.91 3.13
C ALA A 63 -12.68 -9.61 2.53
N ASP A 64 -11.86 -8.92 3.32
CA ASP A 64 -11.02 -7.82 2.86
C ASP A 64 -9.58 -8.32 2.69
N VAL A 65 -8.87 -7.76 1.71
CA VAL A 65 -7.53 -8.21 1.36
C VAL A 65 -6.59 -7.03 1.30
N SER A 66 -5.55 -7.03 2.13
CA SER A 66 -4.44 -6.07 2.02
C SER A 66 -3.27 -6.71 1.30
N VAL A 67 -2.69 -5.99 0.35
CA VAL A 67 -1.58 -6.42 -0.50
C VAL A 67 -0.43 -5.43 -0.35
N SER A 68 0.68 -5.89 0.22
CA SER A 68 1.94 -5.17 0.22
C SER A 68 2.80 -5.64 -0.96
N VAL A 69 3.31 -4.69 -1.74
CA VAL A 69 4.10 -4.92 -2.95
C VAL A 69 5.43 -4.20 -2.78
N ILE A 70 6.49 -4.96 -2.56
CA ILE A 70 7.81 -4.43 -2.23
C ILE A 70 8.75 -4.68 -3.40
N GLY A 71 9.17 -3.60 -4.06
CA GLY A 71 10.15 -3.65 -5.12
C GLY A 71 11.57 -3.62 -4.58
N HIS A 72 12.43 -4.46 -5.16
CA HIS A 72 13.86 -4.50 -4.88
C HIS A 72 14.66 -4.20 -6.14
N ALA A 73 15.89 -3.70 -5.99
CA ALA A 73 16.84 -3.50 -7.06
C ALA A 73 18.18 -4.16 -6.74
N ASP A 74 19.02 -4.31 -7.76
CA ASP A 74 20.43 -4.57 -7.62
C ASP A 74 21.24 -3.27 -7.60
N PHE A 75 22.51 -3.36 -7.20
CA PHE A 75 23.41 -2.21 -7.15
C PHE A 75 23.65 -1.62 -8.54
N ASP A 76 23.57 -0.29 -8.63
CA ASP A 76 23.81 0.45 -9.87
C ASP A 76 24.72 1.66 -9.68
N ALA A 77 25.54 1.94 -10.69
CA ALA A 77 26.48 3.06 -10.68
C ALA A 77 25.80 4.44 -10.60
N LYS A 78 24.51 4.54 -10.95
CA LYS A 78 23.71 5.77 -10.80
C LYS A 78 23.34 6.07 -9.35
N GLY A 79 23.63 5.15 -8.44
CA GLY A 79 23.46 5.34 -7.00
C GLY A 79 22.05 5.09 -6.51
N ARG A 80 21.89 5.33 -5.21
CA ARG A 80 20.76 4.88 -4.40
C ARG A 80 19.40 5.41 -4.85
N ASP A 81 19.30 6.70 -5.19
CA ASP A 81 18.02 7.31 -5.57
C ASP A 81 17.46 6.68 -6.85
N PHE A 82 18.35 6.33 -7.78
CA PHE A 82 17.99 5.62 -8.99
C PHE A 82 17.53 4.19 -8.70
N GLU A 83 18.22 3.46 -7.82
CA GLU A 83 17.83 2.10 -7.40
C GLU A 83 16.43 2.10 -6.75
N ILE A 84 16.17 3.08 -5.89
CA ILE A 84 14.87 3.30 -5.25
C ILE A 84 13.79 3.55 -6.32
N ASP A 85 14.02 4.48 -7.24
CA ASP A 85 13.04 4.81 -8.27
C ASP A 85 12.71 3.61 -9.17
N VAL A 86 13.72 2.85 -9.62
CA VAL A 86 13.51 1.65 -10.44
C VAL A 86 12.75 0.58 -9.66
N SER A 87 13.12 0.32 -8.41
CA SER A 87 12.44 -0.66 -7.57
C SER A 87 10.97 -0.27 -7.31
N ARG A 88 10.69 1.01 -7.08
CA ARG A 88 9.32 1.55 -6.93
C ARG A 88 8.51 1.38 -8.20
N LYS A 89 9.06 1.75 -9.37
CA LYS A 89 8.38 1.58 -10.66
C LYS A 89 8.06 0.11 -10.95
N ARG A 90 8.92 -0.80 -10.52
CA ARG A 90 8.70 -2.24 -10.60
C ARG A 90 7.55 -2.70 -9.69
N ALA A 91 7.53 -2.25 -8.42
CA ALA A 91 6.43 -2.54 -7.50
C ALA A 91 5.08 -2.03 -8.05
N LEU A 92 5.03 -0.78 -8.52
CA LEU A 92 3.83 -0.20 -9.12
C LEU A 92 3.37 -0.94 -10.38
N GLY A 93 4.31 -1.33 -11.26
CA GLY A 93 3.99 -2.13 -12.45
C GLY A 93 3.43 -3.51 -12.11
N ALA A 94 3.96 -4.14 -11.05
CA ALA A 94 3.49 -5.43 -10.58
C ALA A 94 2.13 -5.32 -9.86
N GLN A 95 1.90 -4.26 -9.08
CA GLN A 95 0.59 -3.93 -8.49
C GLN A 95 -0.46 -3.74 -9.59
N ALA A 96 -0.19 -2.89 -10.59
CA ALA A 96 -1.15 -2.63 -11.68
C ALA A 96 -1.50 -3.93 -12.43
N ALA A 97 -0.52 -4.79 -12.67
CA ALA A 97 -0.77 -6.09 -13.29
C ALA A 97 -1.64 -7.01 -12.41
N LEU A 98 -1.43 -7.00 -11.08
CA LEU A 98 -2.28 -7.74 -10.14
C LEU A 98 -3.71 -7.18 -10.13
N GLU A 99 -3.87 -5.86 -10.07
CA GLU A 99 -5.18 -5.21 -10.12
C GLU A 99 -5.97 -5.59 -11.37
N ASP A 100 -5.32 -5.59 -12.54
CA ASP A 100 -5.93 -6.00 -13.80
C ASP A 100 -6.37 -7.47 -13.77
N LEU A 101 -5.52 -8.35 -13.23
CA LEU A 101 -5.85 -9.77 -13.09
C LEU A 101 -6.99 -10.00 -12.09
N VAL A 102 -7.01 -9.28 -10.96
CA VAL A 102 -8.10 -9.36 -9.98
C VAL A 102 -9.40 -8.88 -10.59
N LYS A 103 -9.40 -7.78 -11.37
CA LYS A 103 -10.57 -7.31 -12.12
C LYS A 103 -11.07 -8.37 -13.11
N GLU A 104 -10.17 -8.97 -13.87
CA GLU A 104 -10.48 -10.02 -14.85
C GLU A 104 -11.10 -11.26 -14.17
N GLU A 105 -10.46 -11.80 -13.14
CA GLU A 105 -10.95 -12.98 -12.42
C GLU A 105 -12.25 -12.70 -11.66
N SER A 106 -12.41 -11.49 -11.12
CA SER A 106 -13.65 -11.05 -10.46
C SER A 106 -14.82 -10.93 -11.44
N ALA A 107 -14.56 -10.40 -12.65
CA ALA A 107 -15.57 -10.36 -13.71
C ALA A 107 -16.00 -11.78 -14.13
N ASN A 108 -15.08 -12.72 -14.21
CA ASN A 108 -15.37 -14.12 -14.56
C ASN A 108 -16.30 -14.83 -13.56
N VAL A 109 -16.32 -14.39 -12.30
CA VAL A 109 -17.23 -14.93 -11.26
C VAL A 109 -18.43 -14.03 -10.97
N GLY A 110 -18.64 -12.97 -11.76
CA GLY A 110 -19.74 -12.04 -11.59
C GLY A 110 -19.68 -11.21 -10.30
N LEU A 111 -18.48 -10.99 -9.75
CA LEU A 111 -18.30 -10.18 -8.54
C LEU A 111 -18.58 -8.70 -8.85
N PRO A 112 -19.42 -8.00 -8.06
CA PRO A 112 -19.67 -6.57 -8.26
C PRO A 112 -18.39 -5.75 -8.16
N VAL A 113 -18.23 -4.73 -9.02
CA VAL A 113 -17.06 -3.82 -9.02
C VAL A 113 -16.85 -3.16 -7.66
N SER A 114 -17.92 -2.89 -6.90
CA SER A 114 -17.84 -2.34 -5.54
C SER A 114 -17.06 -3.24 -4.57
N ARG A 115 -17.08 -4.58 -4.76
CA ARG A 115 -16.29 -5.50 -3.92
C ARG A 115 -14.80 -5.42 -4.18
N LEU A 116 -14.37 -4.90 -5.32
CA LEU A 116 -12.94 -4.66 -5.58
C LEU A 116 -12.36 -3.59 -4.66
N GLN A 117 -13.20 -2.74 -4.07
CA GLN A 117 -12.79 -1.73 -3.09
C GLN A 117 -12.32 -2.33 -1.76
N SER A 118 -12.60 -3.63 -1.53
CA SER A 118 -12.09 -4.40 -0.39
C SER A 118 -10.65 -4.90 -0.59
N VAL A 119 -10.03 -4.61 -1.73
CA VAL A 119 -8.61 -4.90 -1.95
C VAL A 119 -7.81 -3.62 -1.76
N HIS A 120 -6.95 -3.62 -0.77
CA HIS A 120 -6.12 -2.49 -0.38
C HIS A 120 -4.68 -2.74 -0.80
N TYR A 121 -4.11 -1.87 -1.64
CA TYR A 121 -2.73 -2.02 -2.11
C TYR A 121 -1.79 -1.01 -1.46
N SER A 122 -0.60 -1.47 -1.10
CA SER A 122 0.53 -0.65 -0.70
C SER A 122 1.74 -1.05 -1.55
N SER A 123 2.38 -0.08 -2.20
CA SER A 123 3.57 -0.32 -3.03
C SER A 123 4.74 0.52 -2.53
N VAL A 124 5.89 -0.11 -2.30
CA VAL A 124 7.11 0.57 -1.84
C VAL A 124 8.32 0.06 -2.63
N GLY A 125 9.27 0.95 -2.95
CA GLY A 125 10.56 0.56 -3.52
C GLY A 125 11.68 0.70 -2.48
N LEU A 126 12.45 -0.37 -2.25
CA LEU A 126 13.52 -0.40 -1.25
C LEU A 126 14.93 -0.27 -1.85
N GLY A 127 15.05 -0.24 -3.17
CA GLY A 127 16.34 -0.32 -3.85
C GLY A 127 17.13 -1.56 -3.42
N THR A 128 18.38 -1.36 -2.99
CA THR A 128 19.31 -2.39 -2.52
C THR A 128 19.29 -2.62 -1.01
N ALA A 129 18.38 -1.97 -0.26
CA ALA A 129 18.38 -2.06 1.20
C ALA A 129 18.15 -3.49 1.75
N HIS A 130 17.46 -4.34 0.96
CA HIS A 130 17.18 -5.74 1.28
C HIS A 130 17.57 -6.65 0.10
N SER A 131 18.84 -6.59 -0.29
CA SER A 131 19.41 -7.49 -1.30
C SER A 131 19.50 -8.92 -0.76
N GLN A 132 19.06 -9.88 -1.57
CA GLN A 132 19.23 -11.31 -1.30
C GLN A 132 20.72 -11.69 -1.36
N PHE A 133 21.44 -11.09 -2.31
CA PHE A 133 22.89 -11.18 -2.44
C PHE A 133 23.49 -9.80 -2.16
N SER A 134 24.15 -9.64 -1.03
CA SER A 134 24.78 -8.37 -0.62
C SER A 134 25.94 -7.96 -1.52
N THR A 135 26.63 -8.93 -2.11
CA THR A 135 27.75 -8.75 -3.04
C THR A 135 27.57 -9.67 -4.25
N PRO A 136 26.63 -9.37 -5.16
CA PRO A 136 26.33 -10.25 -6.28
C PRO A 136 27.50 -10.25 -7.28
N ALA A 137 28.11 -11.42 -7.48
CA ALA A 137 29.24 -11.63 -8.38
C ALA A 137 28.80 -12.01 -9.81
N THR A 138 27.58 -12.55 -9.95
CA THR A 138 27.06 -13.02 -11.24
C THR A 138 25.78 -12.29 -11.66
N GLU A 139 25.49 -12.28 -12.97
CA GLU A 139 24.25 -11.68 -13.48
C GLU A 139 23.00 -12.38 -12.92
N ASN A 140 23.06 -13.69 -12.66
CA ASN A 140 21.97 -14.44 -12.04
C ASN A 140 21.68 -13.94 -10.61
N GLU A 141 22.71 -13.72 -9.79
CA GLU A 141 22.55 -13.16 -8.44
C GLU A 141 22.00 -11.73 -8.48
N ARG A 142 22.47 -10.93 -9.45
CA ARG A 142 21.90 -9.59 -9.68
C ARG A 142 20.44 -9.65 -10.10
N MET A 143 20.04 -10.63 -10.92
CA MET A 143 18.64 -10.83 -11.32
C MET A 143 17.76 -11.27 -10.15
N ALA A 144 18.28 -12.10 -9.24
CA ALA A 144 17.58 -12.47 -8.00
C ALA A 144 17.34 -11.26 -7.07
N ASN A 145 18.27 -10.30 -7.02
CA ASN A 145 18.05 -9.02 -6.34
C ASN A 145 17.00 -8.14 -7.02
N ARG A 146 16.82 -8.26 -8.35
CA ARG A 146 15.82 -7.53 -9.14
C ARG A 146 14.48 -8.27 -9.08
N ARG A 147 13.77 -8.10 -7.96
CA ARG A 147 12.52 -8.81 -7.68
C ARG A 147 11.43 -7.89 -7.12
N VAL A 148 10.23 -8.44 -7.03
CA VAL A 148 9.09 -7.89 -6.30
C VAL A 148 8.61 -8.94 -5.33
N ASP A 149 8.54 -8.57 -4.05
CA ASP A 149 7.98 -9.40 -2.99
C ASP A 149 6.55 -8.93 -2.71
N PHE A 150 5.59 -9.84 -2.75
CA PHE A 150 4.21 -9.62 -2.40
C PHE A 150 3.89 -10.27 -1.06
N THR A 151 3.13 -9.56 -0.25
CA THR A 151 2.54 -10.09 0.99
C THR A 151 1.05 -9.82 0.97
N PHE A 152 0.27 -10.87 1.17
CA PHE A 152 -1.19 -10.82 1.15
C PHE A 152 -1.70 -11.10 2.54
N LEU A 153 -2.57 -10.24 3.04
CA LEU A 153 -3.24 -10.41 4.31
C LEU A 153 -4.74 -10.48 4.05
N VAL A 154 -5.35 -11.63 4.36
CA VAL A 154 -6.80 -11.79 4.31
C VAL A 154 -7.38 -11.55 5.69
N ALA A 155 -8.26 -10.56 5.79
CA ALA A 155 -8.98 -10.21 7.01
C ALA A 155 -10.48 -10.54 6.85
N PRO A 156 -11.18 -10.84 7.96
CA PRO A 156 -12.63 -10.93 7.94
C PRO A 156 -13.27 -9.65 7.35
N PRO A 157 -14.47 -9.74 6.75
CA PRO A 157 -15.19 -8.58 6.24
C PRO A 157 -15.28 -7.47 7.29
N LEU A 158 -14.76 -6.28 6.99
CA LEU A 158 -15.01 -5.08 7.78
C LEU A 158 -16.35 -4.49 7.37
N PRO A 159 -17.41 -4.53 8.19
CA PRO A 159 -18.80 -4.71 7.77
C PRO A 159 -19.13 -4.19 6.35
N VAL A 160 -19.92 -3.18 6.05
CA VAL A 160 -19.77 -2.42 4.76
C VAL A 160 -19.91 -0.98 5.18
N ALA A 161 -19.03 -0.08 4.70
CA ALA A 161 -19.27 1.34 4.92
C ALA A 161 -20.59 1.66 4.23
N SER A 162 -21.64 1.95 5.01
CA SER A 162 -22.87 2.42 4.41
C SER A 162 -22.54 3.72 3.69
N GLU A 163 -23.06 3.93 2.48
CA GLU A 163 -22.95 5.22 1.77
C GLU A 163 -23.34 6.40 2.70
N THR A 164 -24.14 6.12 3.75
CA THR A 164 -24.45 7.06 4.82
C THR A 164 -23.24 7.60 5.57
N SER A 165 -22.16 6.86 5.82
CA SER A 165 -21.00 7.36 6.58
C SER A 165 -20.26 8.46 5.83
N PHE A 166 -20.03 8.28 4.52
CA PHE A 166 -19.38 9.30 3.69
C PHE A 166 -20.32 10.46 3.36
N ALA A 167 -21.62 10.20 3.15
CA ALA A 167 -22.61 11.27 3.00
C ALA A 167 -22.75 12.10 4.29
N ARG A 168 -22.77 11.44 5.46
CA ARG A 168 -22.73 12.09 6.78
C ARG A 168 -21.42 12.84 6.97
N CYS A 169 -20.29 12.32 6.47
CA CYS A 169 -19.00 13.02 6.54
C CYS A 169 -19.07 14.36 5.81
N VAL A 170 -19.57 14.38 4.57
CA VAL A 170 -19.73 15.62 3.80
C VAL A 170 -20.65 16.58 4.56
N LYS A 171 -21.81 16.11 5.04
CA LYS A 171 -22.77 16.92 5.80
C LYS A 171 -22.17 17.49 7.09
N ALA A 172 -21.43 16.70 7.86
CA ALA A 172 -20.78 17.09 9.11
C ALA A 172 -19.70 18.17 8.91
N LEU A 173 -19.26 18.37 7.66
CA LEU A 173 -18.25 19.33 7.26
C LEU A 173 -18.81 20.50 6.42
N MET A 174 -20.11 20.49 6.08
CA MET A 174 -20.78 21.49 5.23
C MET A 174 -20.89 22.92 5.83
N GLY A 175 -20.24 23.18 6.96
CA GLY A 175 -20.08 24.53 7.50
C GLY A 175 -18.95 25.30 6.83
N GLY A 176 -19.18 25.76 5.59
CA GLY A 176 -18.50 26.84 4.84
C GLY A 176 -17.11 27.34 5.26
N ALA A 177 -16.16 26.46 5.60
CA ALA A 177 -14.90 26.89 6.21
C ALA A 177 -13.83 27.28 5.17
N PRO A 178 -12.90 28.19 5.53
CA PRO A 178 -11.71 28.55 4.74
C PRO A 178 -10.82 27.32 4.47
N PRO A 179 -9.65 27.46 3.80
CA PRO A 179 -8.74 26.34 3.69
C PRO A 179 -8.31 25.87 5.11
N GLY A 180 -7.88 24.61 5.22
CA GLY A 180 -7.63 23.95 6.52
C GLY A 180 -8.24 22.55 6.62
N PRO A 181 -8.45 22.02 7.84
CA PRO A 181 -8.87 20.63 8.06
C PRO A 181 -10.20 20.26 7.41
N VAL A 182 -11.17 21.19 7.44
CA VAL A 182 -12.51 20.98 6.88
C VAL A 182 -12.41 20.77 5.37
N ARG A 183 -11.67 21.61 4.64
CA ARG A 183 -11.48 21.48 3.19
C ARG A 183 -10.86 20.12 2.80
N ARG A 184 -9.84 19.68 3.53
CA ARG A 184 -9.13 18.42 3.25
C ARG A 184 -10.01 17.20 3.50
N MET A 185 -10.76 17.20 4.61
CA MET A 185 -11.69 16.11 4.90
C MET A 185 -12.91 16.11 3.97
N THR A 186 -13.44 17.27 3.59
CA THR A 186 -14.48 17.36 2.57
C THR A 186 -13.98 16.83 1.22
N CYS A 187 -12.75 17.17 0.82
CA CYS A 187 -12.11 16.60 -0.37
C CYS A 187 -12.03 15.07 -0.29
N ALA A 188 -11.53 14.53 0.83
CA ALA A 188 -11.39 13.08 1.01
C ALA A 188 -12.75 12.37 0.97
N CYS A 189 -13.75 12.87 1.69
CA CYS A 189 -15.09 12.27 1.70
C CYS A 189 -15.80 12.36 0.34
N ASN A 190 -15.64 13.46 -0.39
CA ASN A 190 -16.15 13.56 -1.77
C ASN A 190 -15.48 12.56 -2.71
N LYS A 191 -14.16 12.36 -2.60
CA LYS A 191 -13.45 11.31 -3.35
C LYS A 191 -13.98 9.93 -3.00
N PHE A 192 -14.29 9.66 -1.73
CA PHE A 192 -14.80 8.36 -1.32
C PHE A 192 -16.24 8.06 -1.76
N LEU A 193 -17.04 9.11 -2.00
CA LEU A 193 -18.34 8.99 -2.66
C LEU A 193 -18.24 8.69 -4.16
N GLN A 194 -17.10 8.97 -4.80
CA GLN A 194 -16.89 8.61 -6.20
C GLN A 194 -16.69 7.10 -6.31
N GLN A 195 -17.53 6.45 -7.13
CA GLN A 195 -17.43 5.02 -7.40
C GLN A 195 -16.32 4.70 -8.41
N SER A 196 -15.96 5.67 -9.27
CA SER A 196 -14.91 5.56 -10.29
C SER A 196 -14.31 6.93 -10.60
N PRO A 197 -12.97 7.06 -10.77
CA PRO A 197 -11.96 6.03 -10.58
C PRO A 197 -11.85 5.58 -9.11
N HIS A 198 -11.31 4.38 -8.88
CA HIS A 198 -11.11 3.89 -7.52
C HIS A 198 -10.09 4.79 -6.79
N VAL A 199 -10.53 5.36 -5.67
CA VAL A 199 -9.68 6.23 -4.86
C VAL A 199 -8.88 5.41 -3.87
N GLN A 200 -7.56 5.49 -3.97
CA GLN A 200 -6.63 4.95 -2.99
C GLN A 200 -6.70 5.78 -1.70
N ASP A 201 -6.94 5.11 -0.58
CA ASP A 201 -7.28 5.73 0.70
C ASP A 201 -6.20 5.54 1.77
N SER A 202 -5.04 5.02 1.40
CA SER A 202 -3.96 4.74 2.33
C SER A 202 -3.30 6.01 2.86
N HIS A 203 -2.90 5.98 4.13
CA HIS A 203 -2.02 6.97 4.74
C HIS A 203 -1.07 6.29 5.74
N TYR A 204 0.00 6.99 6.14
CA TYR A 204 1.07 6.43 6.96
C TYR A 204 0.97 6.90 8.39
N ASP A 205 1.13 5.99 9.35
CA ASP A 205 1.31 6.30 10.77
C ASP A 205 2.79 6.43 11.14
N PHE A 206 3.20 7.66 11.42
CA PHE A 206 4.57 7.96 11.87
C PHE A 206 4.84 7.41 13.27
N ARG A 207 3.83 7.31 14.15
CA ARG A 207 4.01 6.78 15.51
C ARG A 207 4.25 5.29 15.48
N ALA A 208 3.47 4.54 14.68
CA ALA A 208 3.74 3.14 14.40
C ALA A 208 5.19 2.97 13.93
N ARG A 209 5.66 3.82 13.01
CA ARG A 209 7.05 3.80 12.54
C ARG A 209 8.08 3.95 13.66
N GLN A 210 7.87 4.84 14.63
CA GLN A 210 8.78 5.04 15.76
C GLN A 210 8.90 3.81 16.69
N GLN A 211 7.89 2.94 16.68
CA GLN A 211 7.87 1.71 17.46
C GLN A 211 8.53 0.54 16.73
N LEU A 212 8.77 0.67 15.42
CA LEU A 212 9.39 -0.39 14.64
C LEU A 212 10.90 -0.46 14.90
N PRO A 213 11.47 -1.68 14.97
CA PRO A 213 12.90 -1.86 15.02
C PRO A 213 13.58 -1.28 13.77
N ALA A 214 14.92 -1.20 13.79
CA ALA A 214 15.68 -0.82 12.61
C ALA A 214 15.35 -1.78 11.44
N LEU A 215 14.65 -1.27 10.43
CA LEU A 215 14.10 -2.07 9.34
C LEU A 215 15.16 -2.87 8.58
N ALA A 216 16.40 -2.38 8.55
CA ALA A 216 17.53 -3.06 7.91
C ALA A 216 17.80 -4.49 8.44
N ASN A 217 17.34 -4.80 9.65
CA ASN A 217 17.54 -6.11 10.29
C ASN A 217 16.31 -7.02 10.20
N LEU A 218 15.22 -6.55 9.59
CA LEU A 218 14.00 -7.34 9.45
C LEU A 218 14.14 -8.34 8.31
N SER A 219 13.59 -9.54 8.54
CA SER A 219 13.33 -10.46 7.44
C SER A 219 12.36 -9.82 6.44
N PRO A 220 12.32 -10.23 5.16
CA PRO A 220 11.34 -9.70 4.20
C PRO A 220 9.89 -9.83 4.69
N HIS A 221 9.59 -10.91 5.40
CA HIS A 221 8.31 -11.15 6.05
C HIS A 221 7.99 -10.07 7.11
N ASP A 222 8.89 -9.89 8.07
CA ASP A 222 8.68 -8.95 9.17
C ASP A 222 8.69 -7.50 8.66
N LEU A 223 9.47 -7.23 7.63
CA LEU A 223 9.46 -5.95 6.94
C LEU A 223 8.11 -5.68 6.29
N ALA A 224 7.52 -6.65 5.60
CA ALA A 224 6.22 -6.47 4.98
C ALA A 224 5.11 -6.25 6.02
N ILE A 225 5.14 -6.97 7.15
CA ILE A 225 4.23 -6.76 8.28
C ILE A 225 4.46 -5.37 8.90
N ALA A 226 5.71 -4.99 9.13
CA ALA A 226 6.09 -3.70 9.70
C ALA A 226 5.66 -2.52 8.79
N VAL A 227 5.83 -2.66 7.48
CA VAL A 227 5.35 -1.67 6.51
C VAL A 227 3.82 -1.62 6.53
N SER A 228 3.16 -2.77 6.50
CA SER A 228 1.69 -2.85 6.48
C SER A 228 1.06 -2.31 7.76
N SER A 229 1.69 -2.49 8.93
CA SER A 229 1.17 -1.98 10.21
C SER A 229 1.24 -0.47 10.33
N MET A 230 2.05 0.20 9.50
CA MET A 230 2.07 1.64 9.40
C MET A 230 1.06 2.19 8.38
N VAL A 231 0.50 1.34 7.51
CA VAL A 231 -0.45 1.79 6.49
C VAL A 231 -1.86 1.69 7.06
N HIS A 232 -2.49 2.84 7.21
CA HIS A 232 -3.88 2.98 7.61
C HIS A 232 -4.74 3.34 6.41
N HIS A 233 -6.03 3.06 6.48
CA HIS A 233 -6.99 3.30 5.41
C HIS A 233 -8.04 4.31 5.86
N MET A 234 -8.04 5.49 5.24
CA MET A 234 -8.88 6.60 5.69
C MET A 234 -10.38 6.28 5.61
N ARG A 235 -10.82 5.42 4.66
CA ARG A 235 -12.22 4.96 4.64
C ARG A 235 -12.58 4.22 5.92
N GLN A 236 -11.67 3.39 6.42
CA GLN A 236 -11.86 2.63 7.66
C GLN A 236 -11.84 3.56 8.88
N ASP A 237 -10.93 4.53 8.92
CA ASP A 237 -10.85 5.50 10.03
C ASP A 237 -12.09 6.40 10.13
N ILE A 238 -12.62 6.86 8.99
CA ILE A 238 -13.86 7.65 8.92
C ILE A 238 -15.04 6.82 9.44
N ARG A 239 -15.11 5.55 9.04
CA ARG A 239 -16.16 4.64 9.47
C ARG A 239 -16.09 4.36 10.98
N GLY A 240 -14.91 4.03 11.50
CA GLY A 240 -14.72 3.83 12.94
C GLY A 240 -15.10 5.09 13.73
N SER A 241 -14.82 6.27 13.17
CA SER A 241 -15.26 7.54 13.73
C SER A 241 -16.79 7.71 13.71
N ASP A 242 -17.45 7.31 12.63
CA ASP A 242 -18.91 7.37 12.48
C ASP A 242 -19.62 6.47 13.49
N GLU A 243 -19.19 5.20 13.56
CA GLU A 243 -19.72 4.18 14.48
C GLU A 243 -19.47 4.55 15.96
N GLY A 244 -18.35 5.20 16.24
CA GLY A 244 -18.00 5.67 17.60
C GLY A 244 -18.68 6.96 18.04
N SER A 245 -19.30 7.72 17.11
CA SER A 245 -19.83 9.07 17.41
C SER A 245 -21.33 9.08 17.67
N ARG A 246 -21.73 9.62 18.82
CA ARG A 246 -23.14 9.73 19.25
C ARG A 246 -23.87 10.95 18.69
N SER A 247 -23.14 11.92 18.16
CA SER A 247 -23.69 13.15 17.58
C SER A 247 -22.95 13.60 16.32
N GLU A 248 -23.54 14.53 15.55
CA GLU A 248 -22.87 15.14 14.39
C GLU A 248 -21.64 15.97 14.81
N LEU A 249 -21.68 16.61 15.98
CA LEU A 249 -20.55 17.38 16.52
C LEU A 249 -19.37 16.47 16.90
N GLU A 250 -19.64 15.36 17.59
CA GLU A 250 -18.61 14.35 17.90
C GLU A 250 -17.98 13.79 16.63
N PHE A 251 -18.79 13.46 15.63
CA PHE A 251 -18.28 12.97 14.36
C PHE A 251 -17.42 14.00 13.63
N SER A 252 -17.86 15.26 13.56
CA SER A 252 -17.10 16.36 12.97
C SER A 252 -15.74 16.56 13.68
N ASN A 253 -15.71 16.46 15.02
CA ASN A 253 -14.47 16.55 15.79
C ASN A 253 -13.53 15.36 15.54
N SER A 254 -14.07 14.14 15.42
CA SER A 254 -13.29 12.95 15.05
C SER A 254 -12.67 13.09 13.67
N LEU A 255 -13.41 13.62 12.69
CA LEU A 255 -12.89 13.89 11.34
C LEU A 255 -11.75 14.92 11.35
N ARG A 256 -11.86 15.98 12.19
CA ARG A 256 -10.77 16.95 12.36
C ARG A 256 -9.54 16.32 13.02
N SER A 257 -9.74 15.46 14.02
CA SER A 257 -8.65 14.71 14.66
C SER A 257 -7.93 13.78 13.68
N LEU A 258 -8.66 13.18 12.75
CA LEU A 258 -8.10 12.37 11.67
C LEU A 258 -7.25 13.23 10.72
N ASP A 259 -7.75 14.38 10.27
CA ASP A 259 -6.96 15.34 9.47
C ASP A 259 -5.67 15.79 10.18
N ASP A 260 -5.79 16.14 11.47
CA ASP A 260 -4.67 16.47 12.33
C ASP A 260 -3.62 15.35 12.37
N THR A 261 -4.07 14.10 12.47
CA THR A 261 -3.18 12.93 12.51
C THR A 261 -2.44 12.78 11.20
N VAL A 262 -3.15 12.82 10.06
CA VAL A 262 -2.54 12.70 8.73
C VAL A 262 -1.58 13.85 8.47
N GLY A 263 -2.00 15.09 8.75
CA GLY A 263 -1.17 16.28 8.60
C GLY A 263 0.08 16.27 9.48
N ARG A 264 -0.03 15.83 10.74
CA ARG A 264 1.13 15.64 11.62
C ARG A 264 2.08 14.58 11.07
N ASN A 265 1.58 13.43 10.64
CA ASN A 265 2.41 12.36 10.09
C ASN A 265 3.19 12.85 8.85
N ILE A 266 2.54 13.58 7.93
CA ILE A 266 3.21 14.20 6.77
C ILE A 266 4.35 15.12 7.22
N ASN A 267 4.09 16.01 8.18
CA ASN A 267 5.12 16.93 8.70
C ASN A 267 6.23 16.20 9.45
N ASP A 268 5.90 15.16 10.20
CA ASP A 268 6.88 14.43 11.01
C ASP A 268 7.83 13.67 10.08
N PHE A 269 7.34 12.97 9.05
CA PHE A 269 8.17 12.40 7.98
C PHE A 269 9.01 13.47 7.27
N ALA A 270 8.43 14.64 6.96
CA ALA A 270 9.17 15.75 6.35
C ALA A 270 10.25 16.33 7.27
N SER A 271 9.98 16.40 8.58
CA SER A 271 10.94 16.90 9.57
C SER A 271 12.14 15.97 9.71
N GLN A 272 11.94 14.65 9.56
CA GLN A 272 13.02 13.69 9.60
C GLN A 272 14.02 13.94 8.47
N MET A 273 13.60 14.37 7.28
CA MET A 273 14.52 14.75 6.20
C MET A 273 15.43 15.93 6.55
N ASN A 274 14.88 16.92 7.25
CA ASN A 274 15.62 18.12 7.62
C ASN A 274 16.61 17.88 8.78
N ALA A 275 16.47 16.75 9.50
CA ALA A 275 17.36 16.35 10.58
C ALA A 275 18.72 15.78 10.10
N GLY A 276 18.97 15.70 8.79
CA GLY A 276 20.29 15.37 8.23
C GLY A 276 20.63 13.88 8.23
N ALA A 277 21.90 13.52 8.51
CA ALA A 277 22.41 12.15 8.36
C ALA A 277 21.74 11.09 9.27
N ALA A 278 20.93 11.50 10.25
CA ALA A 278 20.21 10.62 11.18
C ALA A 278 18.87 10.10 10.63
N THR A 279 18.41 10.58 9.47
CA THR A 279 17.14 10.12 8.86
C THR A 279 17.25 8.66 8.42
N SER A 280 16.33 7.80 8.85
CA SER A 280 16.30 6.45 8.34
C SER A 280 15.93 6.48 6.85
N VAL A 281 16.58 5.63 6.04
CA VAL A 281 16.33 5.53 4.59
C VAL A 281 14.85 5.36 4.31
N PHE A 282 14.20 4.58 5.16
CA PHE A 282 12.80 4.30 5.08
C PHE A 282 11.91 5.54 5.25
N ASP A 283 12.23 6.45 6.18
CA ASP A 283 11.42 7.67 6.35
C ASP A 283 11.48 8.54 5.09
N ARG A 284 12.62 8.52 4.38
CA ARG A 284 12.77 9.18 3.08
C ARG A 284 11.93 8.53 1.99
N LEU A 285 11.85 7.19 2.00
CA LEU A 285 11.01 6.43 1.08
C LEU A 285 9.53 6.75 1.30
N VAL A 286 9.09 6.74 2.55
CA VAL A 286 7.71 7.07 2.91
C VAL A 286 7.38 8.50 2.52
N LEU A 287 8.25 9.47 2.81
CA LEU A 287 8.00 10.86 2.40
C LEU A 287 7.94 11.01 0.87
N ALA A 288 8.86 10.38 0.14
CA ALA A 288 8.85 10.43 -1.33
C ALA A 288 7.58 9.80 -1.92
N ASP A 289 7.07 8.75 -1.28
CA ASP A 289 5.80 8.11 -1.66
C ASP A 289 4.60 9.03 -1.34
N ILE A 290 4.54 9.62 -0.14
CA ILE A 290 3.54 10.64 0.24
C ILE A 290 3.51 11.76 -0.80
N GLN A 291 4.68 12.35 -1.10
CA GLN A 291 4.80 13.46 -2.06
C GLN A 291 4.39 13.05 -3.47
N GLY A 292 4.75 11.83 -3.90
CA GLY A 292 4.29 11.27 -5.18
C GLY A 292 2.76 11.17 -5.23
N ARG A 293 2.15 10.61 -4.18
CA ARG A 293 0.70 10.44 -4.05
C ARG A 293 -0.07 11.75 -3.90
N MET A 294 0.56 12.82 -3.40
CA MET A 294 -0.05 14.16 -3.41
C MET A 294 -0.31 14.69 -4.82
N SER A 295 0.42 14.20 -5.82
CA SER A 295 0.18 14.54 -7.24
C SER A 295 -0.82 13.63 -7.95
N ASP A 296 -1.22 12.51 -7.32
CA ASP A 296 -2.18 11.57 -7.89
C ASP A 296 -3.62 12.00 -7.54
N PRO A 297 -4.43 12.46 -8.52
CA PRO A 297 -5.81 12.88 -8.25
C PRO A 297 -6.70 11.75 -7.73
N ASN A 298 -6.30 10.48 -7.86
CA ASN A 298 -7.05 9.33 -7.37
C ASN A 298 -6.54 8.83 -6.02
N HIS A 299 -5.72 9.62 -5.32
CA HIS A 299 -5.22 9.30 -3.99
C HIS A 299 -5.71 10.29 -2.94
N VAL A 300 -5.98 9.84 -1.72
CA VAL A 300 -6.44 10.70 -0.61
C VAL A 300 -5.43 11.80 -0.25
N TYR A 301 -4.13 11.51 -0.33
CA TYR A 301 -3.06 12.52 -0.19
C TYR A 301 -3.16 13.70 -1.15
N SER A 302 -3.84 13.60 -2.31
CA SER A 302 -4.05 14.79 -3.16
C SER A 302 -4.91 15.86 -2.49
N CYS A 303 -5.72 15.50 -1.48
CA CYS A 303 -6.41 16.47 -0.64
C CYS A 303 -5.46 17.27 0.27
N TYR A 304 -4.22 16.81 0.43
CA TYR A 304 -3.15 17.44 1.20
C TYR A 304 -2.09 18.08 0.28
N ALA A 305 -2.37 18.24 -1.01
CA ALA A 305 -1.44 18.90 -1.93
C ALA A 305 -1.13 20.34 -1.47
N GLY A 306 0.15 20.66 -1.34
CA GLY A 306 0.61 21.96 -0.82
C GLY A 306 0.51 22.12 0.69
N TYR A 307 0.15 21.06 1.42
CA TYR A 307 0.09 21.07 2.88
C TYR A 307 1.46 21.37 3.50
N SER A 308 1.46 22.23 4.52
CA SER A 308 2.56 22.41 5.46
C SER A 308 1.99 22.71 6.84
N ARG A 309 2.71 22.37 7.91
CA ARG A 309 2.27 22.69 9.29
C ARG A 309 1.93 24.16 9.49
N ARG A 310 2.65 25.05 8.82
CA ARG A 310 2.45 26.51 8.91
C ARG A 310 1.08 26.95 8.39
N ASN A 311 0.48 26.14 7.52
CA ASN A 311 -0.82 26.38 6.90
C ASN A 311 -1.84 25.31 7.34
N HIS A 312 -1.65 24.68 8.51
CA HIS A 312 -2.55 23.58 8.92
C HIS A 312 -3.99 24.05 9.08
N ASP A 313 -4.17 25.19 9.74
CA ASP A 313 -5.47 25.83 9.99
C ASP A 313 -5.87 26.85 8.90
N GLN A 314 -5.03 27.02 7.87
CA GLN A 314 -5.22 27.97 6.78
C GLN A 314 -5.68 27.30 5.51
#